data_AF-A0A521U1Z6-F1
#
_entry.id   AF-A0A521U1Z6-F1
#
_cell.length_a   1.000
_cell.length_b   1.000
_cell.length_c   1.000
_cell.angle_alpha   90.00
_cell.angle_beta   90.00
_cell.angle_gamma   90.00
#
_symmetry.space_group_name_H-M   'P 1'
#
loop_
_entity.id
_entity.type
_entity.pdbx_description
1 polymer ?
#
loop_
_entity_poly.entity_id
_entity_poly.type
_entity_poly.pdbx_seq_one_letter_code
_entity_poly.pdbx_strand_id
1 'polypeptide(L)'
;MRPIDLEPQGVVGLVTDGTHLPVAGGTVYLVPSADVAAMQATPIDILATPTAAAAATNDEPLEDLLDRNATTYVRAAVGMDGVYRLPTIPTGSFFIVWKPAMGDDAHLPGGSRCRAATDRASMVGTRIDLRVSGNMTARATYVGSTTCINCHGRHRALGTAHFNGLQVPGVRGNLQNVSAWPRFDAALAAFDAGRTLYYFDCAGTACSVSETAPTNAASIRFEIRLGHDTTVRRGEPGEYHVTFVNRRNTEANQRYDVALSYGGAVYKQRYLTRLRNANGTYSHHVLPIQFNTAGNSTFPNADSWPWKDYNTTRWFDFATDRLRRPANTASFENNCVACHATGFRLGGNATDGWTASAVNEPNGEYDLNGDGQREEINTGCESCHGPGSEHIEASVRGSRIVSSSLLTPEREMTTCGACHSRPQGVGGGQTESPLDMNGNMPRPGIRRSEFLARFTSRIDAAASSLHPNGDSRQHHQQYTDFIRSGMYRNGSQLMTCSSCHDPHGSTQNPNMLRESATNNAACVNCHSTAEYRNVLPHVMTRVAFAHTDVPLTQLTCVACHMVRTATSGARTPQLVDIVPSPSTNTYFHGDIAGHRFNVPRRALAGTQPTATTRACATCHSIFLPVTP
;
A
#
# COMPACT_ATOMS: atom_id res chain seq x y z
N MET A 1 -35.25 -25.12 7.49
CA MET A 1 -34.09 -25.87 8.03
C MET A 1 -34.54 -26.60 9.27
N ARG A 2 -34.09 -27.84 9.48
CA ARG A 2 -34.33 -28.56 10.76
C ARG A 2 -33.62 -27.79 11.89
N PRO A 3 -34.18 -27.76 13.11
CA PRO A 3 -33.46 -27.26 14.28
C PRO A 3 -32.12 -27.97 14.42
N ILE A 4 -31.05 -27.23 14.69
CA ILE A 4 -29.73 -27.80 14.97
C ILE A 4 -29.59 -27.90 16.47
N ASP A 5 -29.57 -29.12 17.00
CA ASP A 5 -29.39 -29.35 18.44
C ASP A 5 -28.05 -28.81 18.91
N LEU A 6 -28.07 -28.10 20.04
CA LEU A 6 -26.89 -27.51 20.68
C LEU A 6 -26.04 -28.59 21.35
N GLU A 7 -24.73 -28.33 21.46
CA GLU A 7 -23.79 -29.18 22.18
C GLU A 7 -23.60 -28.62 23.61
N PRO A 8 -24.15 -29.24 24.68
CA PRO A 8 -24.18 -28.62 26.01
C PRO A 8 -22.80 -28.32 26.63
N GLN A 9 -21.78 -29.09 26.25
CA GLN A 9 -20.39 -28.92 26.69
C GLN A 9 -19.46 -28.43 25.56
N GLY A 10 -20.06 -28.08 24.43
CA GLY A 10 -19.38 -27.91 23.16
C GLY A 10 -19.95 -26.77 22.33
N VAL A 11 -19.72 -26.80 21.03
CA VAL A 11 -20.30 -25.84 20.08
C VAL A 11 -20.75 -26.56 18.81
N VAL A 12 -21.86 -26.09 18.25
CA VAL A 12 -22.33 -26.47 16.92
C VAL A 12 -22.34 -25.25 16.02
N GLY A 13 -22.26 -25.43 14.71
CA GLY A 13 -22.41 -24.32 13.78
C GLY A 13 -22.67 -24.75 12.36
N LEU A 14 -23.12 -23.79 11.56
CA LEU A 14 -23.30 -23.93 10.12
C LEU A 14 -22.20 -23.15 9.39
N VAL A 15 -21.53 -23.79 8.43
CA VAL A 15 -20.62 -23.14 7.49
C VAL A 15 -21.39 -22.79 6.22
N THR A 16 -21.35 -21.52 5.83
CA THR A 16 -21.96 -20.99 4.61
C THR A 16 -20.97 -20.13 3.83
N ASP A 17 -21.24 -19.86 2.57
CA ASP A 17 -20.38 -19.02 1.72
C ASP A 17 -21.02 -17.67 1.36
N GLY A 18 -20.50 -17.05 0.31
CA GLY A 18 -21.01 -15.83 -0.28
C GLY A 18 -22.49 -15.88 -0.69
N THR A 19 -23.01 -17.06 -1.02
CA THR A 19 -24.38 -17.31 -1.46
C THR A 19 -25.37 -17.52 -0.31
N HIS A 20 -24.88 -17.65 0.93
CA HIS A 20 -25.64 -18.08 2.11
C HIS A 20 -26.13 -19.54 2.06
N LEU A 21 -25.65 -20.34 1.09
CA LEU A 21 -25.89 -21.77 1.06
C LEU A 21 -24.87 -22.50 1.96
N PRO A 22 -25.23 -23.68 2.50
CA PRO A 22 -24.30 -24.50 3.26
C PRO A 22 -23.11 -24.95 2.42
N VAL A 23 -21.91 -24.89 2.99
CA VAL A 23 -20.68 -25.41 2.39
C VAL A 23 -20.45 -26.83 2.90
N ALA A 24 -20.48 -27.80 1.99
CA ALA A 24 -20.23 -29.20 2.31
C ALA A 24 -18.73 -29.47 2.47
N GLY A 25 -18.34 -30.12 3.57
CA GLY A 25 -16.96 -30.56 3.79
C GLY A 25 -15.99 -29.49 4.30
N GLY A 26 -14.73 -29.89 4.41
CA GLY A 26 -13.70 -29.11 5.09
C GLY A 26 -13.68 -29.41 6.59
N THR A 27 -12.96 -28.59 7.34
CA THR A 27 -12.76 -28.80 8.78
C THR A 27 -12.69 -27.47 9.51
N VAL A 28 -13.47 -27.36 10.60
CA VAL A 28 -13.40 -26.24 11.54
C VAL A 28 -12.39 -26.60 12.62
N TYR A 29 -11.46 -25.68 12.89
CA TYR A 29 -10.41 -25.79 13.90
C TYR A 29 -10.59 -24.72 14.96
N LEU A 30 -10.27 -25.09 16.21
CA LEU A 30 -10.07 -24.16 17.31
C LEU A 30 -8.56 -23.97 17.53
N VAL A 31 -8.02 -22.87 17.01
CA VAL A 31 -6.60 -22.51 17.18
C VAL A 31 -6.45 -21.76 18.52
N PRO A 32 -5.65 -22.26 19.48
CA PRO A 32 -5.48 -21.60 20.77
C PRO A 32 -4.91 -20.18 20.64
N SER A 33 -5.50 -19.22 21.36
CA SER A 33 -5.02 -17.83 21.40
C SER A 33 -3.58 -17.70 21.89
N ALA A 34 -3.19 -18.56 22.83
CA ALA A 34 -1.85 -18.60 23.41
C ALA A 34 -0.78 -18.98 22.37
N ASP A 35 -1.10 -19.88 21.44
CA ASP A 35 -0.18 -20.32 20.40
C ASP A 35 0.10 -19.18 19.41
N VAL A 36 -0.93 -18.42 19.04
CA VAL A 36 -0.78 -17.20 18.23
C VAL A 36 0.07 -16.16 18.95
N ALA A 37 -0.20 -15.91 20.24
CA ALA A 37 0.58 -14.97 21.04
C ALA A 37 2.06 -15.39 21.15
N ALA A 38 2.33 -16.68 21.29
CA ALA A 38 3.69 -17.21 21.41
C ALA A 38 4.53 -16.94 20.15
N MET A 39 3.92 -16.82 18.96
CA MET A 39 4.63 -16.51 17.72
C MET A 39 5.36 -15.15 17.78
N GLN A 40 4.89 -14.20 18.60
CA GLN A 40 5.53 -12.89 18.73
C GLN A 40 6.94 -12.95 19.32
N ALA A 41 7.29 -14.03 20.04
CA ALA A 41 8.62 -14.23 20.60
C ALA A 41 9.71 -14.26 19.51
N THR A 42 9.35 -14.67 18.29
CA THR A 42 10.25 -14.67 17.13
C THR A 42 9.80 -13.59 16.14
N PRO A 43 10.59 -12.50 15.95
CA PRO A 43 10.30 -11.48 14.95
C PRO A 43 10.25 -12.04 13.52
N ILE A 44 9.48 -11.39 12.64
CA ILE A 44 9.51 -11.66 11.20
C ILE A 44 10.72 -10.95 10.61
N ASP A 45 11.61 -11.72 9.97
CA ASP A 45 12.76 -11.18 9.25
C ASP A 45 12.38 -10.88 7.79
N ILE A 46 12.25 -9.58 7.50
CA ILE A 46 11.91 -9.08 6.15
C ILE A 46 13.12 -9.06 5.20
N LEU A 47 14.32 -9.37 5.70
CA LEU A 47 15.55 -9.47 4.91
C LEU A 47 15.94 -10.92 4.60
N ALA A 48 15.15 -11.90 5.08
CA ALA A 48 15.34 -13.30 4.78
C ALA A 48 15.24 -13.58 3.28
N THR A 49 15.87 -14.68 2.84
CA THR A 49 15.70 -15.15 1.45
C THR A 49 14.26 -15.60 1.22
N PRO A 50 13.73 -15.52 -0.03
CA PRO A 50 12.39 -16.00 -0.34
C PRO A 50 12.11 -17.42 0.14
N THR A 51 13.05 -18.34 -0.05
CA THR A 51 12.93 -19.73 0.41
C THR A 51 12.85 -19.84 1.94
N ALA A 52 13.70 -19.10 2.67
CA ALA A 52 13.70 -19.16 4.13
C ALA A 52 12.44 -18.55 4.73
N ALA A 53 11.98 -17.41 4.17
CA ALA A 53 10.77 -16.74 4.62
C ALA A 53 9.50 -17.55 4.30
N ALA A 54 9.43 -18.18 3.12
CA ALA A 54 8.31 -19.04 2.74
C ALA A 54 8.23 -20.34 3.56
N ALA A 55 9.36 -20.81 4.10
CA ALA A 55 9.43 -21.97 4.98
C ALA A 55 9.31 -21.59 6.48
N ALA A 56 9.21 -20.30 6.80
CA ALA A 56 9.03 -19.86 8.17
C ALA A 56 7.71 -20.42 8.71
N THR A 57 7.75 -20.86 9.96
CA THR A 57 6.55 -21.41 10.62
C THR A 57 5.97 -20.42 11.63
N ASN A 58 6.47 -19.19 11.63
CA ASN A 58 6.08 -18.15 12.57
C ASN A 58 5.65 -16.86 11.86
N ASP A 59 5.29 -16.92 10.58
CA ASP A 59 4.85 -15.75 9.80
C ASP A 59 3.32 -15.66 9.78
N GLU A 60 2.63 -16.66 9.23
CA GLU A 60 1.16 -16.66 9.04
C GLU A 60 0.44 -17.10 10.33
N PRO A 61 -0.27 -16.21 11.06
CA PRO A 61 -0.76 -16.47 12.41
C PRO A 61 -1.68 -17.68 12.56
N LEU A 62 -2.47 -18.06 11.56
CA LEU A 62 -3.37 -19.20 11.66
C LEU A 62 -2.89 -20.38 10.83
N GLU A 63 -2.51 -20.17 9.57
CA GLU A 63 -2.18 -21.24 8.65
C GLU A 63 -0.85 -21.94 8.99
N ASP A 64 0.18 -21.24 9.50
CA ASP A 64 1.42 -21.90 9.97
C ASP A 64 1.19 -22.76 11.23
N LEU A 65 0.27 -22.34 12.10
CA LEU A 65 -0.13 -23.13 13.26
C LEU A 65 -0.93 -24.35 12.82
N LEU A 66 -1.87 -24.21 11.89
CA LEU A 66 -2.63 -25.34 11.36
C LEU A 66 -1.74 -26.34 10.62
N ASP A 67 -0.75 -25.89 9.86
CA ASP A 67 0.13 -26.81 9.12
C ASP A 67 0.97 -27.69 10.05
N ARG A 68 1.32 -27.21 11.26
CA ARG A 68 2.06 -27.99 12.28
C ARG A 68 1.16 -28.77 13.23
N ASN A 69 0.07 -28.17 13.67
CA ASN A 69 -0.68 -28.59 14.85
C ASN A 69 -2.13 -29.02 14.54
N ALA A 70 -2.56 -29.06 13.26
CA ALA A 70 -3.94 -29.43 12.91
C ALA A 70 -4.37 -30.80 13.46
N THR A 71 -3.45 -31.73 13.70
CA THR A 71 -3.74 -33.06 14.28
C THR A 71 -3.93 -33.04 15.79
N THR A 72 -3.39 -32.03 16.47
CA THR A 72 -3.47 -31.89 17.94
C THR A 72 -4.56 -30.92 18.37
N TYR A 73 -4.93 -29.96 17.52
CA TYR A 73 -6.02 -29.04 17.80
C TYR A 73 -7.40 -29.68 17.75
N VAL A 74 -8.29 -29.14 18.59
CA VAL A 74 -9.72 -29.46 18.58
C VAL A 74 -10.30 -29.07 17.24
N ARG A 75 -10.97 -30.02 16.58
CA ARG A 75 -11.47 -29.86 15.21
C ARG A 75 -12.72 -30.67 14.96
N ALA A 76 -13.53 -30.22 14.01
CA ALA A 76 -14.72 -30.93 13.53
C ALA A 76 -14.76 -30.93 12.00
N ALA A 77 -15.03 -32.09 11.42
CA ALA A 77 -15.40 -32.15 10.01
C ALA A 77 -16.77 -31.49 9.80
N VAL A 78 -16.92 -30.81 8.67
CA VAL A 78 -18.20 -30.22 8.27
C VAL A 78 -18.97 -31.26 7.45
N GLY A 79 -20.23 -31.50 7.82
CA GLY A 79 -21.12 -32.41 7.12
C GLY A 79 -21.54 -31.90 5.73
N MET A 80 -22.27 -32.74 4.99
CA MET A 80 -22.84 -32.34 3.67
C MET A 80 -23.91 -31.26 3.79
N ASP A 81 -24.52 -31.13 4.96
CA ASP A 81 -25.48 -30.09 5.32
C ASP A 81 -24.81 -28.79 5.82
N GLY A 82 -23.49 -28.71 5.78
CA GLY A 82 -22.68 -27.60 6.27
C GLY A 82 -22.55 -27.54 7.78
N VAL A 83 -23.08 -28.51 8.52
CA VAL A 83 -23.04 -28.50 9.99
C VAL A 83 -21.74 -29.10 10.50
N TYR A 84 -21.12 -28.44 11.49
CA TYR A 84 -20.01 -28.99 12.26
C TYR A 84 -20.38 -29.09 13.74
N ARG A 85 -19.82 -30.08 14.43
CA ARG A 85 -20.08 -30.34 15.85
C ARG A 85 -18.78 -30.59 16.60
N LEU A 86 -18.55 -29.83 17.66
CA LEU A 86 -17.48 -29.99 18.61
C LEU A 86 -18.12 -30.32 19.97
N PRO A 87 -18.25 -31.61 20.35
CA PRO A 87 -19.00 -32.00 21.55
C PRO A 87 -18.41 -31.45 22.85
N THR A 88 -17.11 -31.21 22.87
CA THR A 88 -16.37 -30.65 24.00
C THR A 88 -15.38 -29.58 23.54
N ILE A 89 -15.20 -28.55 24.37
CA ILE A 89 -14.20 -27.50 24.16
C ILE A 89 -13.33 -27.39 25.42
N PRO A 90 -12.00 -27.46 25.30
CA PRO A 90 -11.08 -27.27 26.41
C PRO A 90 -11.08 -25.82 26.90
N THR A 91 -10.59 -25.59 28.12
CA THR A 91 -10.47 -24.24 28.70
C THR A 91 -9.49 -23.39 27.89
N GLY A 92 -9.79 -22.10 27.77
CA GLY A 92 -8.99 -21.14 27.03
C GLY A 92 -9.82 -20.36 26.02
N SER A 93 -9.13 -19.58 25.19
CA SER A 93 -9.75 -18.81 24.11
C SER A 93 -9.20 -19.29 22.76
N PHE A 94 -10.04 -19.26 21.73
CA PHE A 94 -9.72 -19.85 20.43
C PHE A 94 -10.11 -18.95 19.27
N PHE A 95 -9.27 -18.94 18.23
CA PHE A 95 -9.67 -18.50 16.90
C PHE A 95 -10.39 -19.65 16.19
N ILE A 96 -11.55 -19.36 15.61
CA ILE A 96 -12.38 -20.36 14.92
C ILE A 96 -12.11 -20.23 13.42
N VAL A 97 -11.46 -21.23 12.84
CA VAL A 97 -10.98 -21.19 11.46
C VAL A 97 -11.53 -22.38 10.68
N TRP A 98 -12.12 -22.14 9.53
CA TRP A 98 -12.49 -23.18 8.58
C TRP A 98 -11.40 -23.35 7.52
N LYS A 99 -11.01 -24.60 7.26
CA LYS A 99 -10.12 -25.01 6.17
C LYS A 99 -10.94 -25.80 5.13
N PRO A 100 -10.85 -25.45 3.84
CA PRO A 100 -11.51 -26.21 2.77
C PRO A 100 -11.09 -27.67 2.74
N ALA A 101 -11.96 -28.53 2.22
CA ALA A 101 -11.61 -29.92 1.94
C ALA A 101 -10.50 -30.00 0.88
N MET A 102 -9.76 -31.11 0.85
CA MET A 102 -8.85 -31.37 -0.26
C MET A 102 -9.64 -31.43 -1.57
N GLY A 103 -9.24 -30.61 -2.56
CA GLY A 103 -9.91 -30.50 -3.85
C GLY A 103 -11.06 -29.49 -3.90
N ASP A 104 -11.39 -28.81 -2.80
CA ASP A 104 -12.29 -27.65 -2.85
C ASP A 104 -11.57 -26.45 -3.48
N ASP A 105 -11.89 -26.17 -4.74
CA ASP A 105 -11.38 -25.02 -5.49
C ASP A 105 -12.33 -23.82 -5.47
N ALA A 106 -13.50 -23.96 -4.84
CA ALA A 106 -14.56 -22.96 -4.82
C ALA A 106 -14.48 -22.02 -3.62
N HIS A 107 -13.68 -22.36 -2.61
CA HIS A 107 -13.56 -21.60 -1.37
C HIS A 107 -12.11 -21.41 -0.92
N LEU A 108 -11.91 -20.43 -0.04
CA LEU A 108 -10.63 -20.15 0.60
C LEU A 108 -10.74 -20.28 2.12
N PRO A 109 -9.65 -20.64 2.82
CA PRO A 109 -9.67 -20.78 4.27
C PRO A 109 -9.90 -19.45 4.97
N GLY A 110 -10.48 -19.53 6.17
CA GLY A 110 -10.80 -18.38 6.99
C GLY A 110 -12.13 -18.56 7.70
N GLY A 111 -12.97 -17.53 7.64
CA GLY A 111 -14.28 -17.50 8.26
C GLY A 111 -14.57 -16.18 8.95
N SER A 112 -15.84 -15.80 9.04
CA SER A 112 -16.30 -14.58 9.73
C SER A 112 -15.92 -14.49 11.22
N ARG A 113 -15.38 -15.56 11.83
CA ARG A 113 -14.97 -15.65 13.23
C ARG A 113 -13.48 -15.92 13.44
N CYS A 114 -12.64 -15.89 12.40
CA CYS A 114 -11.22 -16.24 12.52
C CYS A 114 -10.31 -15.09 13.02
N ARG A 115 -10.87 -13.90 13.30
CA ARG A 115 -10.09 -12.67 13.61
C ARG A 115 -10.05 -12.28 15.08
N ALA A 116 -10.98 -12.76 15.88
CA ALA A 116 -11.06 -12.48 17.30
C ALA A 116 -11.10 -13.79 18.07
N ALA A 117 -10.24 -13.93 19.07
CA ALA A 117 -10.27 -15.08 19.95
C ALA A 117 -11.56 -15.05 20.78
N THR A 118 -12.26 -16.17 20.79
CA THR A 118 -13.49 -16.33 21.58
C THR A 118 -13.19 -17.21 22.79
N ASP A 119 -13.53 -16.73 23.98
CA ASP A 119 -13.36 -17.51 25.20
C ASP A 119 -14.33 -18.69 25.25
N ARG A 120 -13.88 -19.84 25.78
CA ARG A 120 -14.71 -21.04 25.97
C ARG A 120 -16.07 -20.73 26.59
N ALA A 121 -16.12 -19.86 27.61
CA ALA A 121 -17.36 -19.53 28.30
C ALA A 121 -18.41 -18.87 27.38
N SER A 122 -17.97 -18.23 26.29
CA SER A 122 -18.84 -17.64 25.27
C SER A 122 -19.20 -18.62 24.14
N MET A 123 -18.61 -19.82 24.11
CA MET A 123 -18.82 -20.82 23.06
C MET A 123 -19.68 -22.00 23.52
N VAL A 124 -19.49 -22.46 24.75
CA VAL A 124 -20.12 -23.69 25.25
C VAL A 124 -21.64 -23.57 25.28
N GLY A 125 -22.33 -24.57 24.73
CA GLY A 125 -23.79 -24.60 24.66
C GLY A 125 -24.38 -23.62 23.65
N THR A 126 -23.56 -23.06 22.75
CA THR A 126 -24.01 -22.06 21.76
C THR A 126 -23.94 -22.59 20.33
N ARG A 127 -24.52 -21.82 19.41
CA ARG A 127 -24.36 -22.00 17.97
C ARG A 127 -23.47 -20.89 17.40
N ILE A 128 -22.39 -21.25 16.72
CA ILE A 128 -21.49 -20.30 16.06
C ILE A 128 -21.45 -20.61 14.56
N ASP A 129 -22.15 -19.81 13.77
CA ASP A 129 -22.11 -19.95 12.32
C ASP A 129 -20.91 -19.23 11.72
N LEU A 130 -20.37 -19.83 10.65
CA LEU A 130 -19.22 -19.31 9.90
C LEU A 130 -19.67 -18.95 8.48
N ARG A 131 -19.26 -17.78 8.01
CA ARG A 131 -19.30 -17.43 6.59
C ARG A 131 -17.88 -17.48 6.03
N VAL A 132 -17.67 -18.16 4.92
CA VAL A 132 -16.35 -18.33 4.28
C VAL A 132 -16.29 -17.64 2.92
N SER A 133 -15.08 -17.32 2.47
CA SER A 133 -14.87 -16.69 1.16
C SER A 133 -15.05 -17.71 0.04
N GLY A 134 -15.67 -17.28 -1.06
CA GLY A 134 -15.53 -17.96 -2.33
C GLY A 134 -14.11 -17.80 -2.91
N ASN A 135 -13.85 -18.52 -3.98
CA ASN A 135 -12.63 -18.52 -4.75
C ASN A 135 -12.95 -18.59 -6.24
N MET A 136 -12.04 -18.12 -7.09
CA MET A 136 -12.12 -18.25 -8.54
C MET A 136 -11.12 -19.29 -9.05
N THR A 137 -11.47 -20.00 -10.11
CA THR A 137 -10.51 -20.93 -10.71
C THR A 137 -9.44 -20.19 -11.52
N ALA A 138 -8.36 -20.91 -11.90
CA ALA A 138 -7.33 -20.38 -12.79
C ALA A 138 -7.89 -19.86 -14.14
N ARG A 139 -9.06 -20.32 -14.58
CA ARG A 139 -9.69 -19.96 -15.85
C ARG A 139 -10.47 -18.65 -15.81
N ALA A 140 -10.80 -18.14 -14.61
CA ALA A 140 -11.54 -16.90 -14.48
C ALA A 140 -10.78 -15.72 -15.12
N THR A 141 -11.51 -14.87 -15.84
CA THR A 141 -11.01 -13.70 -16.53
C THR A 141 -11.57 -12.41 -15.95
N TYR A 142 -10.82 -11.33 -16.12
CA TYR A 142 -11.22 -10.00 -15.66
C TYR A 142 -12.37 -9.47 -16.53
N VAL A 143 -13.32 -8.78 -15.91
CA VAL A 143 -14.53 -8.25 -16.55
C VAL A 143 -14.68 -6.73 -16.42
N GLY A 144 -13.80 -6.06 -15.66
CA GLY A 144 -13.79 -4.61 -15.48
C GLY A 144 -14.77 -4.12 -14.41
N SER A 145 -14.45 -2.99 -13.77
CA SER A 145 -15.27 -2.41 -12.70
C SER A 145 -16.66 -1.96 -13.16
N THR A 146 -16.87 -1.57 -14.42
CA THR A 146 -18.22 -1.24 -14.92
C THR A 146 -19.15 -2.44 -14.82
N THR A 147 -18.67 -3.64 -15.15
CA THR A 147 -19.44 -4.87 -15.02
C THR A 147 -19.89 -5.08 -13.57
N CYS A 148 -18.98 -4.86 -12.62
CA CYS A 148 -19.27 -4.95 -11.19
C CYS A 148 -20.34 -3.92 -10.76
N ILE A 149 -20.18 -2.67 -11.19
CA ILE A 149 -21.03 -1.53 -10.80
C ILE A 149 -22.47 -1.67 -11.32
N ASN A 150 -22.68 -2.38 -12.43
CA ASN A 150 -24.03 -2.64 -12.94
C ASN A 150 -24.92 -3.41 -11.94
N CYS A 151 -24.32 -4.28 -11.10
CA CYS A 151 -25.03 -5.02 -10.06
C CYS A 151 -24.85 -4.43 -8.66
N HIS A 152 -23.69 -3.85 -8.36
CA HIS A 152 -23.34 -3.33 -7.02
C HIS A 152 -23.58 -1.81 -6.85
N GLY A 153 -23.98 -1.12 -7.91
CA GLY A 153 -24.18 0.32 -7.93
C GLY A 153 -22.87 1.11 -7.97
N ARG A 154 -22.97 2.42 -8.27
CA ARG A 154 -21.80 3.32 -8.27
C ARG A 154 -21.22 3.37 -6.86
N HIS A 155 -19.96 2.99 -6.74
CA HIS A 155 -19.36 2.71 -5.44
C HIS A 155 -18.48 3.86 -4.94
N ARG A 156 -18.39 4.02 -3.61
CA ARG A 156 -17.50 5.04 -2.99
C ARG A 156 -16.02 4.82 -3.29
N ALA A 157 -15.62 3.60 -3.70
CA ALA A 157 -14.26 3.26 -4.06
C ALA A 157 -13.70 4.15 -5.19
N LEU A 158 -14.56 4.63 -6.09
CA LEU A 158 -14.19 5.54 -7.18
C LEU A 158 -13.61 6.87 -6.66
N GLY A 159 -13.92 7.24 -5.41
CA GLY A 159 -13.38 8.41 -4.71
C GLY A 159 -12.07 8.16 -3.95
N THR A 160 -11.45 7.00 -4.11
CA THR A 160 -10.22 6.61 -3.37
C THR A 160 -8.98 6.75 -4.25
N ALA A 161 -7.80 6.86 -3.63
CA ALA A 161 -6.55 6.94 -4.37
C ALA A 161 -6.31 5.71 -5.27
N HIS A 162 -6.90 4.56 -4.94
CA HIS A 162 -6.83 3.34 -5.74
C HIS A 162 -7.41 3.51 -7.14
N PHE A 163 -8.48 4.28 -7.33
CA PHE A 163 -9.12 4.54 -8.63
C PHE A 163 -8.60 5.81 -9.33
N ASN A 164 -7.74 6.58 -8.66
CA ASN A 164 -7.36 7.92 -9.11
C ASN A 164 -5.85 8.11 -9.25
N GLY A 165 -5.05 7.04 -9.09
CA GLY A 165 -3.59 7.11 -9.10
C GLY A 165 -2.97 7.48 -10.45
N LEU A 166 -3.59 7.09 -11.56
CA LEU A 166 -3.22 7.40 -12.93
C LEU A 166 -4.36 8.17 -13.60
N GLN A 167 -4.05 9.30 -14.24
CA GLN A 167 -5.04 10.11 -14.94
C GLN A 167 -4.46 10.70 -16.22
N VAL A 168 -5.30 10.78 -17.25
CA VAL A 168 -5.04 11.71 -18.36
C VAL A 168 -5.07 13.13 -17.79
N PRO A 169 -4.00 13.95 -17.96
CA PRO A 169 -3.92 15.26 -17.32
C PRO A 169 -5.15 16.15 -17.60
N GLY A 170 -5.75 16.70 -16.55
CA GLY A 170 -6.90 17.61 -16.67
C GLY A 170 -8.21 16.96 -17.11
N VAL A 171 -8.25 15.63 -17.28
CA VAL A 171 -9.45 14.85 -17.66
C VAL A 171 -9.78 13.87 -16.55
N ARG A 172 -11.07 13.56 -16.39
CA ARG A 172 -11.55 12.51 -15.48
C ARG A 172 -12.34 11.48 -16.27
N GLY A 173 -11.99 10.21 -16.09
CA GLY A 173 -12.81 9.11 -16.59
C GLY A 173 -14.06 8.89 -15.75
N ASN A 174 -14.93 8.00 -16.23
CA ASN A 174 -16.21 7.71 -15.58
C ASN A 174 -16.04 6.95 -14.25
N LEU A 175 -14.92 6.25 -14.07
CA LEU A 175 -14.56 5.53 -12.84
C LEU A 175 -13.71 6.39 -11.88
N GLN A 176 -13.44 7.65 -12.21
CA GLN A 176 -12.58 8.51 -11.40
C GLN A 176 -13.38 9.59 -10.67
N ASN A 177 -12.99 9.87 -9.43
CA ASN A 177 -13.55 10.95 -8.63
C ASN A 177 -12.48 11.51 -7.69
N VAL A 178 -12.03 12.72 -7.99
CA VAL A 178 -10.99 13.42 -7.22
C VAL A 178 -11.54 14.48 -6.28
N SER A 179 -12.86 14.56 -6.06
CA SER A 179 -13.47 15.65 -5.27
C SER A 179 -12.89 15.80 -3.86
N ALA A 180 -12.34 14.73 -3.28
CA ALA A 180 -11.63 14.76 -2.00
C ALA A 180 -10.28 15.52 -2.03
N TRP A 181 -9.73 15.80 -3.22
CA TRP A 181 -8.45 16.47 -3.43
C TRP A 181 -8.60 17.69 -4.34
N PRO A 182 -8.99 18.86 -3.82
CA PRO A 182 -9.13 20.07 -4.62
C PRO A 182 -7.85 20.52 -5.33
N ARG A 183 -6.69 20.09 -4.81
CA ARG A 183 -5.36 20.38 -5.37
C ARG A 183 -4.78 19.24 -6.19
N PHE A 184 -5.62 18.31 -6.68
CA PHE A 184 -5.17 17.13 -7.41
C PHE A 184 -4.31 17.48 -8.63
N ASP A 185 -4.76 18.46 -9.43
CA ASP A 185 -4.07 18.95 -10.63
C ASP A 185 -3.30 20.26 -10.39
N ALA A 186 -2.92 20.57 -9.15
CA ALA A 186 -2.32 21.87 -8.82
C ALA A 186 -1.06 22.21 -9.64
N ALA A 187 -0.35 21.18 -10.12
CA ALA A 187 0.83 21.35 -10.96
C ALA A 187 0.52 21.77 -12.41
N LEU A 188 -0.69 21.53 -12.93
CA LEU A 188 -1.04 21.92 -14.30
C LEU A 188 -0.98 23.44 -14.49
N ALA A 189 -1.20 24.22 -13.42
CA ALA A 189 -0.99 25.67 -13.44
C ALA A 189 0.43 26.08 -13.85
N ALA A 190 1.45 25.26 -13.56
CA ALA A 190 2.82 25.51 -13.99
C ALA A 190 3.04 25.18 -15.48
N PHE A 191 2.30 24.21 -16.03
CA PHE A 191 2.26 23.94 -17.47
C PHE A 191 1.55 25.06 -18.22
N ASP A 192 0.39 25.49 -17.73
CA ASP A 192 -0.40 26.59 -18.32
C ASP A 192 0.41 27.90 -18.35
N ALA A 193 1.22 28.14 -17.30
CA ALA A 193 2.07 29.32 -17.20
C ALA A 193 3.41 29.20 -17.97
N GLY A 194 3.68 28.08 -18.65
CA GLY A 194 4.91 27.90 -19.42
C GLY A 194 6.18 27.91 -18.55
N ARG A 195 6.11 27.41 -17.31
CA ARG A 195 7.22 27.52 -16.34
C ARG A 195 8.45 26.74 -16.79
N THR A 196 9.63 27.24 -16.43
CA THR A 196 10.90 26.54 -16.62
C THR A 196 11.35 25.95 -15.28
N LEU A 197 11.64 24.66 -15.27
CA LEU A 197 12.28 23.96 -14.16
C LEU A 197 13.79 23.88 -14.41
N TYR A 198 14.58 24.47 -13.53
CA TYR A 198 16.04 24.45 -13.57
C TYR A 198 16.56 23.25 -12.78
N TYR A 199 17.40 22.42 -13.41
CA TYR A 199 18.09 21.30 -12.76
C TYR A 199 19.54 21.72 -12.48
N PHE A 200 19.90 21.86 -11.21
CA PHE A 200 21.17 22.46 -10.79
C PHE A 200 21.71 21.80 -9.51
N ASP A 201 22.95 22.15 -9.16
CA ASP A 201 23.68 21.61 -8.00
C ASP A 201 23.56 20.08 -7.87
N CYS A 202 23.76 19.39 -9.00
CA CYS A 202 23.57 17.95 -9.08
C CYS A 202 24.66 17.20 -8.33
N ALA A 203 24.28 16.50 -7.26
CA ALA A 203 25.17 15.71 -6.43
C ALA A 203 25.00 14.22 -6.74
N GLY A 204 25.95 13.65 -7.48
CA GLY A 204 25.89 12.25 -7.91
C GLY A 204 24.76 12.01 -8.91
N THR A 205 23.66 11.41 -8.44
CA THR A 205 22.54 10.94 -9.29
C THR A 205 21.27 11.80 -9.20
N ALA A 206 21.29 12.89 -8.43
CA ALA A 206 20.13 13.76 -8.24
C ALA A 206 20.50 15.25 -8.34
N CYS A 207 19.57 16.06 -8.82
CA CYS A 207 19.65 17.51 -8.89
C CYS A 207 18.66 18.19 -7.94
N SER A 208 18.97 19.43 -7.58
CA SER A 208 17.97 20.37 -7.07
C SER A 208 17.12 20.88 -8.23
N VAL A 209 15.82 21.10 -7.99
CA VAL A 209 14.86 21.52 -9.02
C VAL A 209 14.06 22.72 -8.56
N SER A 210 14.12 23.83 -9.29
CA SER A 210 13.45 25.09 -8.94
C SER A 210 12.80 25.73 -10.16
N GLU A 211 11.71 26.45 -9.96
CA GLU A 211 11.13 27.36 -10.97
C GLU A 211 11.89 28.69 -11.08
N THR A 212 12.70 29.01 -10.07
CA THR A 212 13.55 30.21 -10.06
C THR A 212 14.96 29.81 -10.44
N ALA A 213 15.54 30.49 -11.43
CA ALA A 213 16.90 30.27 -11.86
C ALA A 213 17.87 30.45 -10.67
N PRO A 214 18.80 29.50 -10.43
CA PRO A 214 19.83 29.68 -9.43
C PRO A 214 20.74 30.86 -9.78
N THR A 215 21.26 31.55 -8.76
CA THR A 215 22.17 32.69 -8.95
C THR A 215 23.43 32.30 -9.71
N ASN A 216 23.96 31.09 -9.46
CA ASN A 216 25.05 30.51 -10.23
C ASN A 216 24.51 29.80 -11.48
N ALA A 217 24.38 30.53 -12.59
CA ALA A 217 23.97 29.94 -13.87
C ALA A 217 24.89 28.78 -14.32
N ALA A 218 26.17 28.82 -13.94
CA ALA A 218 27.13 27.77 -14.23
C ALA A 218 26.93 26.50 -13.38
N SER A 219 25.93 26.40 -12.51
CA SER A 219 25.54 25.14 -11.85
C SER A 219 24.35 24.42 -12.52
N ILE A 220 23.62 25.09 -13.42
CA ILE A 220 22.48 24.53 -14.18
C ILE A 220 22.98 23.49 -15.19
N ARG A 221 22.52 22.24 -15.13
CA ARG A 221 22.88 21.19 -16.10
C ARG A 221 21.97 21.23 -17.32
N PHE A 222 20.67 21.27 -17.09
CA PHE A 222 19.67 21.40 -18.12
C PHE A 222 18.40 22.03 -17.53
N GLU A 223 17.47 22.37 -18.41
CA GLU A 223 16.16 22.89 -18.07
C GLU A 223 15.08 21.97 -18.62
N ILE A 224 13.95 21.94 -17.95
CA ILE A 224 12.70 21.41 -18.49
C ILE A 224 11.69 22.54 -18.56
N ARG A 225 11.25 22.88 -19.77
CA ARG A 225 10.17 23.85 -20.01
C ARG A 225 8.85 23.10 -20.05
N LEU A 226 7.93 23.46 -19.16
CA LEU A 226 6.56 22.94 -19.13
C LEU A 226 5.72 23.70 -20.17
N GLY A 227 4.81 23.01 -20.85
CA GLY A 227 3.96 23.64 -21.86
C GLY A 227 2.55 23.07 -21.92
N HIS A 228 1.60 23.94 -22.24
CA HIS A 228 0.21 23.62 -22.54
C HIS A 228 -0.14 24.16 -23.93
N ASP A 229 -0.51 23.28 -24.85
CA ASP A 229 -0.98 23.61 -26.19
C ASP A 229 -2.51 23.57 -26.22
N THR A 230 -3.11 24.75 -26.11
CA THR A 230 -4.58 24.92 -26.12
C THR A 230 -5.23 24.63 -27.48
N THR A 231 -4.45 24.42 -28.55
CA THR A 231 -4.96 24.02 -29.86
C THR A 231 -5.18 22.52 -29.97
N VAL A 232 -4.53 21.73 -29.11
CA VAL A 232 -4.76 20.29 -28.99
C VAL A 232 -6.00 20.05 -28.14
N ARG A 233 -6.85 19.11 -28.59
CA ARG A 233 -8.08 18.77 -27.87
C ARG A 233 -7.74 18.24 -26.48
N ARG A 234 -8.51 18.67 -25.47
CA ARG A 234 -8.36 18.21 -24.08
C ARG A 234 -8.28 16.68 -23.99
N GLY A 235 -7.22 16.19 -23.35
CA GLY A 235 -6.92 14.78 -23.12
C GLY A 235 -6.22 14.06 -24.27
N GLU A 236 -5.90 14.74 -25.37
CA GLU A 236 -5.13 14.15 -26.48
C GLU A 236 -3.61 14.31 -26.26
N PRO A 237 -2.79 13.38 -26.81
CA PRO A 237 -1.34 13.53 -26.83
C PRO A 237 -0.91 14.88 -27.39
N GLY A 238 -0.01 15.56 -26.69
CA GLY A 238 0.55 16.85 -27.10
C GLY A 238 -0.08 18.07 -26.43
N GLU A 239 -1.26 17.92 -25.80
CA GLU A 239 -1.88 19.01 -25.03
C GLU A 239 -0.93 19.50 -23.94
N TYR A 240 -0.51 18.62 -23.05
CA TYR A 240 0.53 18.91 -22.08
C TYR A 240 1.84 18.29 -22.56
N HIS A 241 2.93 19.05 -22.49
CA HIS A 241 4.23 18.59 -22.95
C HIS A 241 5.37 19.21 -22.15
N VAL A 242 6.55 18.62 -22.27
CA VAL A 242 7.79 19.12 -21.68
C VAL A 242 8.88 19.22 -22.73
N THR A 243 9.73 20.23 -22.62
CA THR A 243 10.87 20.42 -23.53
C THR A 243 12.17 20.48 -22.73
N PHE A 244 13.06 19.53 -22.97
CA PHE A 244 14.39 19.46 -22.38
C PHE A 244 15.35 20.37 -23.17
N VAL A 245 16.11 21.17 -22.44
CA VAL A 245 17.10 22.09 -22.99
C VAL A 245 18.42 21.87 -22.27
N ASN A 246 19.42 21.32 -22.97
CA ASN A 246 20.75 21.12 -22.41
C ASN A 246 21.48 22.46 -22.26
N ARG A 247 22.11 22.71 -21.10
CA ARG A 247 22.91 23.92 -20.82
C ARG A 247 24.41 23.64 -20.76
N ARG A 248 24.84 22.40 -20.96
CA ARG A 248 26.24 21.95 -20.96
C ARG A 248 26.75 21.51 -22.31
N ASN A 249 25.85 21.14 -23.21
CA ASN A 249 26.22 20.73 -24.56
C ASN A 249 25.27 21.36 -25.59
N THR A 250 25.78 21.56 -26.80
CA THR A 250 24.98 22.04 -27.91
C THR A 250 24.30 20.85 -28.57
N GLU A 251 23.03 20.65 -28.26
CA GLU A 251 22.18 19.62 -28.84
C GLU A 251 20.76 20.15 -29.08
N ALA A 252 20.02 19.49 -29.96
CA ALA A 252 18.64 19.86 -30.23
C ALA A 252 17.77 19.65 -28.97
N ASN A 253 16.86 20.58 -28.71
CA ASN A 253 15.88 20.43 -27.65
C ASN A 253 15.02 19.18 -27.89
N GLN A 254 14.74 18.43 -26.82
CA GLN A 254 13.91 17.22 -26.89
C GLN A 254 12.54 17.49 -26.29
N ARG A 255 11.48 17.32 -27.08
CA ARG A 255 10.09 17.48 -26.64
C ARG A 255 9.47 16.11 -26.36
N TYR A 256 8.72 16.02 -25.26
CA TYR A 256 7.97 14.84 -24.85
C TYR A 256 6.56 15.24 -24.44
N ASP A 257 5.57 14.51 -24.94
CA ASP A 257 4.16 14.72 -24.57
C ASP A 257 3.86 14.01 -23.25
N VAL A 258 3.07 14.65 -22.40
CA VAL A 258 2.61 14.08 -21.13
C VAL A 258 1.36 13.25 -21.39
N ALA A 259 1.52 11.93 -21.38
CA ALA A 259 0.43 10.98 -21.60
C ALA A 259 -0.43 10.78 -20.34
N LEU A 260 0.21 10.63 -19.18
CA LEU A 260 -0.47 10.38 -17.91
C LEU A 260 0.19 11.17 -16.77
N SER A 261 -0.62 11.58 -15.81
CA SER A 261 -0.16 11.95 -14.47
C SER A 261 -0.24 10.72 -13.55
N TYR A 262 0.69 10.63 -12.59
CA TYR A 262 0.81 9.54 -11.62
C TYR A 262 0.94 10.08 -10.20
N GLY A 263 -0.06 9.84 -9.35
CA GLY A 263 -0.17 10.35 -7.99
C GLY A 263 -1.33 11.33 -7.83
N GLY A 264 -1.07 12.52 -7.27
CA GLY A 264 -2.06 13.57 -7.02
C GLY A 264 -2.81 13.39 -5.70
N ALA A 265 -3.36 12.19 -5.46
CA ALA A 265 -4.09 11.89 -4.22
C ALA A 265 -3.20 11.74 -2.98
N VAL A 266 -1.92 11.36 -3.16
CA VAL A 266 -1.01 11.01 -2.05
C VAL A 266 0.30 11.80 -2.17
N TYR A 267 0.28 13.03 -1.65
CA TYR A 267 1.40 13.95 -1.40
C TYR A 267 2.23 14.45 -2.61
N LYS A 268 2.25 13.72 -3.73
CA LYS A 268 3.03 14.04 -4.92
C LYS A 268 2.33 13.64 -6.21
N GLN A 269 2.75 14.23 -7.31
CA GLN A 269 2.37 13.86 -8.68
C GLN A 269 3.62 13.78 -9.57
N ARG A 270 3.67 12.79 -10.46
CA ARG A 270 4.69 12.61 -11.49
C ARG A 270 4.01 12.53 -12.85
N TYR A 271 4.80 12.54 -13.93
CA TYR A 271 4.29 12.61 -15.29
C TYR A 271 4.95 11.56 -16.16
N LEU A 272 4.17 10.92 -17.03
CA LEU A 272 4.61 9.86 -17.91
C LEU A 272 4.56 10.36 -19.35
N THR A 273 5.61 10.06 -20.11
CA THR A 273 5.60 10.20 -21.57
C THR A 273 5.53 8.83 -22.22
N ARG A 274 4.86 8.74 -23.37
CA ARG A 274 4.82 7.53 -24.20
C ARG A 274 5.98 7.55 -25.20
N LEU A 275 6.77 6.49 -25.27
CA LEU A 275 7.91 6.35 -26.17
C LEU A 275 7.75 5.11 -27.06
N ARG A 276 8.04 5.25 -28.36
CA ARG A 276 7.93 4.15 -29.34
C ARG A 276 9.08 3.16 -29.19
N ASN A 277 8.74 1.88 -29.03
CA ASN A 277 9.66 0.75 -28.97
C ASN A 277 10.19 0.37 -30.36
N ALA A 278 11.25 -0.44 -30.42
CA ALA A 278 11.90 -0.81 -31.68
C ALA A 278 10.96 -1.60 -32.61
N ASN A 279 10.12 -2.45 -32.03
CA ASN A 279 9.10 -3.25 -32.72
C ASN A 279 7.83 -2.45 -33.08
N GLY A 280 7.79 -1.14 -32.82
CA GLY A 280 6.65 -0.27 -33.13
C GLY A 280 5.56 -0.21 -32.05
N THR A 281 5.66 -1.01 -30.98
CA THR A 281 4.81 -0.86 -29.77
C THR A 281 5.24 0.37 -28.96
N TYR A 282 4.66 0.57 -27.76
CA TYR A 282 4.99 1.71 -26.91
C TYR A 282 5.26 1.30 -25.46
N SER A 283 6.18 2.01 -24.82
CA SER A 283 6.38 2.00 -23.37
C SER A 283 6.12 3.39 -22.80
N HIS A 284 5.58 3.48 -21.59
CA HIS A 284 5.53 4.72 -20.82
C HIS A 284 6.78 4.86 -19.96
N HIS A 285 7.27 6.08 -19.84
CA HIS A 285 8.41 6.39 -18.99
C HIS A 285 8.10 7.59 -18.12
N VAL A 286 8.40 7.47 -16.83
CA VAL A 286 8.25 8.58 -15.89
C VAL A 286 9.30 9.65 -16.23
N LEU A 287 8.83 10.84 -16.56
CA LEU A 287 9.64 12.05 -16.73
C LEU A 287 10.33 12.39 -15.40
N PRO A 288 11.49 13.06 -15.41
CA PRO A 288 12.28 13.29 -14.20
C PRO A 288 11.73 14.44 -13.34
N ILE A 289 10.42 14.60 -13.32
CA ILE A 289 9.67 15.70 -12.72
C ILE A 289 8.73 15.11 -11.68
N GLN A 290 8.89 15.55 -10.44
CA GLN A 290 7.94 15.30 -9.37
C GLN A 290 7.46 16.63 -8.79
N PHE A 291 6.15 16.78 -8.70
CA PHE A 291 5.49 17.87 -7.98
C PHE A 291 5.04 17.40 -6.60
N ASN A 292 5.29 18.19 -5.57
CA ASN A 292 4.92 17.93 -4.18
C ASN A 292 3.88 18.97 -3.74
N THR A 293 2.65 18.53 -3.47
CA THR A 293 1.53 19.43 -3.15
C THR A 293 1.76 20.27 -1.89
N ALA A 294 2.52 19.72 -0.93
CA ALA A 294 2.88 20.38 0.33
C ALA A 294 4.33 20.93 0.35
N GLY A 295 5.00 21.00 -0.80
CA GLY A 295 6.36 21.53 -0.89
C GLY A 295 6.43 23.03 -0.58
N ASN A 296 7.56 23.48 -0.04
CA ASN A 296 7.85 24.87 0.28
C ASN A 296 9.31 25.21 -0.08
N SER A 297 9.47 26.12 -1.05
CA SER A 297 10.78 26.56 -1.55
C SER A 297 11.54 27.46 -0.58
N THR A 298 10.91 27.96 0.48
CA THR A 298 11.61 28.76 1.51
C THR A 298 12.49 27.90 2.41
N PHE A 299 12.38 26.58 2.37
CA PHE A 299 13.25 25.69 3.13
C PHE A 299 14.60 25.53 2.43
N PRO A 300 15.71 25.43 3.18
CA PRO A 300 17.04 25.33 2.58
C PRO A 300 17.30 24.02 1.84
N ASN A 301 16.57 22.94 2.18
CA ASN A 301 16.76 21.63 1.58
C ASN A 301 15.74 21.36 0.46
N ALA A 302 16.24 21.06 -0.74
CA ALA A 302 15.44 20.75 -1.93
C ALA A 302 14.51 19.53 -1.78
N ASP A 303 14.78 18.62 -0.82
CA ASP A 303 13.85 17.53 -0.46
C ASP A 303 12.49 18.03 0.07
N SER A 304 12.38 19.31 0.42
CA SER A 304 11.15 19.93 0.93
C SER A 304 10.46 20.84 -0.09
N TRP A 305 11.00 20.97 -1.30
CA TRP A 305 10.51 21.92 -2.31
C TRP A 305 9.29 21.40 -3.09
N PRO A 306 8.54 22.30 -3.75
CA PRO A 306 7.43 21.92 -4.63
C PRO A 306 7.86 21.05 -5.79
N TRP A 307 9.05 21.25 -6.34
CA TRP A 307 9.60 20.44 -7.42
C TRP A 307 10.79 19.63 -6.94
N LYS A 308 10.85 18.38 -7.40
CA LYS A 308 11.92 17.45 -7.05
C LYS A 308 12.33 16.64 -8.27
N ASP A 309 13.63 16.38 -8.35
CA ASP A 309 14.18 15.45 -9.33
C ASP A 309 13.66 14.03 -9.07
N TYR A 310 13.24 13.37 -10.15
CA TYR A 310 12.90 11.96 -10.13
C TYR A 310 13.73 11.15 -11.13
N ASN A 311 14.86 10.59 -10.67
CA ASN A 311 15.71 9.73 -11.50
C ASN A 311 16.18 10.41 -12.80
N THR A 312 16.58 11.69 -12.76
CA THR A 312 17.16 12.43 -13.90
C THR A 312 18.26 11.66 -14.62
N THR A 313 19.02 10.82 -13.91
CA THR A 313 20.02 9.97 -14.58
C THR A 313 19.41 9.16 -15.72
N ARG A 314 18.13 8.81 -15.73
CA ARG A 314 17.51 8.11 -16.88
C ARG A 314 17.41 8.96 -18.15
N TRP A 315 17.51 10.28 -18.02
CA TRP A 315 17.27 11.29 -19.06
C TRP A 315 18.48 12.17 -19.36
N PHE A 316 19.47 12.23 -18.45
CA PHE A 316 20.69 13.01 -18.60
C PHE A 316 21.91 12.19 -18.15
N ASP A 317 22.96 12.22 -18.94
CA ASP A 317 24.25 11.61 -18.64
C ASP A 317 25.22 12.65 -18.07
N PHE A 318 25.48 12.60 -16.77
CA PHE A 318 26.35 13.56 -16.10
C PHE A 318 27.84 13.39 -16.40
N ALA A 319 28.26 12.28 -16.99
CA ALA A 319 29.66 12.07 -17.35
C ALA A 319 29.99 12.69 -18.71
N THR A 320 29.02 12.67 -19.63
CA THR A 320 29.17 13.23 -20.98
C THR A 320 28.46 14.57 -21.17
N ASP A 321 27.69 15.00 -20.16
CA ASP A 321 26.87 16.20 -20.20
C ASP A 321 25.87 16.21 -21.36
N ARG A 322 25.23 15.07 -21.65
CA ARG A 322 24.28 14.91 -22.77
C ARG A 322 22.90 14.45 -22.33
N LEU A 323 21.86 14.85 -23.06
CA LEU A 323 20.55 14.21 -22.90
C LEU A 323 20.62 12.77 -23.42
N ARG A 324 19.86 11.88 -22.78
CA ARG A 324 19.73 10.49 -23.19
C ARG A 324 18.30 10.00 -23.06
N ARG A 325 18.00 8.94 -23.78
CA ARG A 325 16.72 8.25 -23.70
C ARG A 325 16.77 7.18 -22.59
N PRO A 326 15.72 7.02 -21.77
CA PRO A 326 15.67 5.95 -20.78
C PRO A 326 15.72 4.57 -21.43
N ALA A 327 16.37 3.63 -20.74
CA ALA A 327 16.38 2.22 -21.15
C ALA A 327 14.99 1.57 -20.97
N ASN A 328 14.70 0.54 -21.76
CA ASN A 328 13.43 -0.21 -21.68
C ASN A 328 13.18 -0.81 -20.29
N THR A 329 14.23 -1.21 -19.57
CA THR A 329 14.14 -1.72 -18.19
C THR A 329 13.64 -0.68 -17.19
N ALA A 330 13.65 0.60 -17.55
CA ALA A 330 13.12 1.70 -16.74
C ALA A 330 11.68 2.11 -17.12
N SER A 331 11.03 1.35 -18.01
CA SER A 331 9.63 1.56 -18.40
C SER A 331 8.68 1.41 -17.22
N PHE A 332 7.56 2.13 -17.28
CA PHE A 332 6.50 2.09 -16.29
C PHE A 332 5.77 0.74 -16.35
N GLU A 333 5.61 0.17 -17.54
CA GLU A 333 5.02 -1.16 -17.79
C GLU A 333 5.71 -2.23 -16.95
N ASN A 334 7.05 -2.22 -16.97
CA ASN A 334 7.85 -3.24 -16.32
C ASN A 334 7.95 -3.07 -14.80
N ASN A 335 7.91 -1.81 -14.31
CA ASN A 335 8.19 -1.53 -12.90
C ASN A 335 6.94 -1.22 -12.05
N CYS A 336 5.87 -0.71 -12.67
CA CYS A 336 4.81 -0.02 -11.93
C CYS A 336 3.38 -0.44 -12.32
N VAL A 337 3.11 -0.71 -13.61
CA VAL A 337 1.73 -0.94 -14.08
C VAL A 337 1.05 -2.10 -13.36
N ALA A 338 1.78 -3.15 -12.99
CA ALA A 338 1.21 -4.32 -12.32
C ALA A 338 0.47 -3.99 -11.01
N CYS A 339 0.92 -2.96 -10.27
CA CYS A 339 0.26 -2.47 -9.07
C CYS A 339 -0.76 -1.34 -9.36
N HIS A 340 -0.78 -0.81 -10.59
CA HIS A 340 -1.48 0.41 -10.99
C HIS A 340 -2.45 0.22 -12.17
N ALA A 341 -2.77 -1.02 -12.56
CA ALA A 341 -3.79 -1.32 -13.56
C ALA A 341 -4.44 -2.68 -13.29
N THR A 342 -5.75 -2.77 -13.51
CA THR A 342 -6.54 -3.96 -13.21
C THR A 342 -6.45 -4.95 -14.36
N GLY A 343 -6.28 -6.24 -14.06
CA GLY A 343 -6.14 -7.26 -15.10
C GLY A 343 -4.89 -7.10 -15.97
N PHE A 344 -3.86 -6.44 -15.45
CA PHE A 344 -2.61 -6.17 -16.14
C PHE A 344 -1.99 -7.42 -16.78
N ARG A 345 -1.47 -7.26 -18.00
CA ARG A 345 -0.62 -8.24 -18.68
C ARG A 345 0.63 -7.56 -19.20
N LEU A 346 1.80 -8.12 -18.87
CA LEU A 346 3.08 -7.67 -19.38
C LEU A 346 3.40 -8.38 -20.71
N GLY A 347 3.84 -7.61 -21.70
CA GLY A 347 4.38 -8.12 -22.96
C GLY A 347 5.72 -7.48 -23.30
N GLY A 348 6.42 -8.08 -24.27
CA GLY A 348 7.73 -7.58 -24.71
C GLY A 348 8.89 -8.01 -23.80
N ASN A 349 10.02 -7.32 -23.92
CA ASN A 349 11.24 -7.61 -23.16
C ASN A 349 12.18 -6.39 -23.14
N ALA A 350 13.31 -6.51 -22.43
CA ALA A 350 14.27 -5.41 -22.30
C ALA A 350 14.94 -4.99 -23.63
N THR A 351 15.05 -5.89 -24.61
CA THR A 351 15.62 -5.61 -25.93
C THR A 351 14.63 -4.88 -26.83
N ASP A 352 13.43 -5.44 -26.99
CA ASP A 352 12.44 -4.94 -27.93
C ASP A 352 11.66 -3.74 -27.39
N GLY A 353 11.56 -3.63 -26.07
CA GLY A 353 10.66 -2.73 -25.35
C GLY A 353 9.54 -3.50 -24.68
N TRP A 354 9.06 -2.97 -23.55
CA TRP A 354 7.95 -3.55 -22.80
C TRP A 354 6.64 -2.92 -23.25
N THR A 355 5.54 -3.66 -23.13
CA THR A 355 4.18 -3.15 -23.32
C THR A 355 3.30 -3.71 -22.22
N ALA A 356 2.20 -3.03 -21.94
CA ALA A 356 1.20 -3.47 -21.00
C ALA A 356 -0.19 -3.34 -21.59
N SER A 357 -1.08 -4.27 -21.27
CA SER A 357 -2.51 -4.08 -21.39
C SER A 357 -3.17 -4.23 -20.02
N ALA A 358 -4.38 -3.72 -19.87
CA ALA A 358 -5.23 -3.91 -18.70
C ALA A 358 -6.58 -4.52 -19.15
N VAL A 359 -7.53 -4.68 -18.23
CA VAL A 359 -8.87 -5.16 -18.60
C VAL A 359 -9.61 -4.11 -19.42
N ASN A 360 -10.14 -4.51 -20.58
CA ASN A 360 -10.92 -3.61 -21.43
C ASN A 360 -12.16 -3.13 -20.67
N GLU A 361 -12.40 -1.83 -20.72
CA GLU A 361 -13.37 -1.17 -19.87
C GLU A 361 -14.14 -0.14 -20.72
N PRO A 362 -15.44 -0.35 -20.99
CA PRO A 362 -16.26 0.59 -21.77
C PRO A 362 -16.23 2.02 -21.23
N ASN A 363 -16.06 2.17 -19.92
CA ASN A 363 -15.94 3.45 -19.22
C ASN A 363 -14.48 3.82 -18.88
N GLY A 364 -13.52 3.14 -19.51
CA GLY A 364 -12.11 3.24 -19.22
C GLY A 364 -11.54 4.62 -19.51
N GLU A 365 -10.44 4.93 -18.83
CA GLU A 365 -9.83 6.25 -18.82
C GLU A 365 -8.86 6.45 -19.98
N TYR A 366 -8.19 5.38 -20.44
CA TYR A 366 -7.02 5.47 -21.31
C TYR A 366 -6.83 4.19 -22.12
N ASP A 367 -6.27 4.34 -23.33
CA ASP A 367 -5.82 3.23 -24.20
C ASP A 367 -4.32 2.99 -23.96
N LEU A 368 -4.03 2.08 -23.04
CA LEU A 368 -2.71 1.78 -22.51
C LEU A 368 -1.81 1.13 -23.56
N ASN A 369 -2.34 0.16 -24.31
CA ASN A 369 -1.58 -0.62 -25.28
C ASN A 369 -1.59 0.01 -26.70
N GLY A 370 -2.49 0.95 -26.99
CA GLY A 370 -2.66 1.60 -28.29
C GLY A 370 -3.48 0.80 -29.31
N ASP A 371 -4.34 -0.11 -28.88
CA ASP A 371 -5.15 -0.95 -29.77
C ASP A 371 -6.51 -0.33 -30.15
N GLY A 372 -6.79 0.88 -29.64
CA GLY A 372 -8.02 1.62 -29.88
C GLY A 372 -9.14 1.29 -28.87
N GLN A 373 -8.92 0.35 -27.95
CA GLN A 373 -9.82 0.09 -26.84
C GLN A 373 -9.30 0.75 -25.57
N ARG A 374 -10.22 1.24 -24.74
CA ARG A 374 -9.86 1.80 -23.43
C ARG A 374 -9.84 0.70 -22.39
N GLU A 375 -8.92 0.81 -21.46
CA GLU A 375 -8.79 -0.13 -20.35
C GLU A 375 -8.93 0.56 -18.99
N GLU A 376 -9.18 -0.26 -17.96
CA GLU A 376 -9.19 0.16 -16.57
C GLU A 376 -7.75 0.32 -16.06
N ILE A 377 -7.19 1.51 -16.31
CA ILE A 377 -6.01 1.96 -15.58
C ILE A 377 -6.43 2.25 -14.14
N ASN A 378 -5.55 2.04 -13.16
CA ASN A 378 -5.79 2.05 -11.71
C ASN A 378 -6.18 0.71 -11.08
N THR A 379 -6.25 0.70 -9.75
CA THR A 379 -6.54 -0.47 -8.91
C THR A 379 -8.05 -0.58 -8.69
N GLY A 380 -8.68 -1.41 -9.52
CA GLY A 380 -10.12 -1.64 -9.61
C GLY A 380 -10.63 -2.73 -8.68
N CYS A 381 -11.91 -3.08 -8.82
CA CYS A 381 -12.56 -4.08 -7.97
C CYS A 381 -11.81 -5.43 -7.99
N GLU A 382 -11.44 -5.89 -9.18
CA GLU A 382 -10.87 -7.21 -9.39
C GLU A 382 -9.39 -7.32 -8.94
N SER A 383 -8.72 -6.19 -8.64
CA SER A 383 -7.40 -6.21 -8.00
C SER A 383 -7.43 -6.76 -6.57
N CYS A 384 -8.58 -6.64 -5.87
CA CYS A 384 -8.74 -7.14 -4.50
C CYS A 384 -9.71 -8.33 -4.40
N HIS A 385 -10.66 -8.43 -5.34
CA HIS A 385 -11.67 -9.49 -5.38
C HIS A 385 -11.33 -10.63 -6.36
N GLY A 386 -10.32 -10.43 -7.21
CA GLY A 386 -9.91 -11.33 -8.28
C GLY A 386 -10.82 -11.25 -9.51
N PRO A 387 -10.48 -11.99 -10.58
CA PRO A 387 -11.25 -12.02 -11.83
C PRO A 387 -12.70 -12.49 -11.62
N GLY A 388 -13.67 -11.73 -12.15
CA GLY A 388 -15.10 -11.88 -11.88
C GLY A 388 -15.91 -12.69 -12.90
N SER A 389 -15.31 -13.24 -13.97
CA SER A 389 -16.09 -13.93 -15.02
C SER A 389 -16.94 -15.09 -14.50
N GLU A 390 -16.39 -15.93 -13.63
CA GLU A 390 -17.14 -17.06 -13.06
C GLU A 390 -18.23 -16.59 -12.09
N HIS A 391 -18.02 -15.46 -11.41
CA HIS A 391 -19.01 -14.86 -10.52
C HIS A 391 -20.24 -14.37 -11.27
N ILE A 392 -20.05 -13.74 -12.44
CA ILE A 392 -21.16 -13.23 -13.25
C ILE A 392 -21.91 -14.36 -13.97
N GLU A 393 -21.22 -15.44 -14.31
CA GLU A 393 -21.80 -16.62 -14.97
C GLU A 393 -22.50 -17.56 -13.97
N ALA A 394 -22.18 -17.45 -12.68
CA ALA A 394 -22.77 -18.28 -11.65
C ALA A 394 -24.29 -18.08 -11.56
N SER A 395 -25.04 -19.18 -11.60
CA SER A 395 -26.49 -19.17 -11.39
C SER A 395 -26.88 -18.74 -9.97
N VAL A 396 -25.97 -18.90 -9.00
CA VAL A 396 -26.16 -18.50 -7.60
C VAL A 396 -25.27 -17.30 -7.28
N ARG A 397 -25.92 -16.16 -6.99
CA ARG A 397 -25.26 -14.90 -6.63
C ARG A 397 -24.43 -15.05 -5.37
N GLY A 398 -23.20 -14.53 -5.42
CA GLY A 398 -22.28 -14.50 -4.27
C GLY A 398 -21.22 -15.60 -4.28
N SER A 399 -21.26 -16.54 -5.23
CA SER A 399 -20.22 -17.58 -5.39
C SER A 399 -19.05 -17.08 -6.26
N ARG A 400 -17.96 -17.86 -6.31
CA ARG A 400 -16.84 -17.67 -7.26
C ARG A 400 -16.14 -16.30 -7.27
N ILE A 401 -16.08 -15.64 -6.11
CA ILE A 401 -15.37 -14.37 -5.93
C ILE A 401 -14.76 -14.29 -4.53
N VAL A 402 -13.63 -13.60 -4.39
CA VAL A 402 -12.96 -13.44 -3.09
C VAL A 402 -13.67 -12.38 -2.25
N SER A 403 -13.87 -12.66 -0.98
CA SER A 403 -14.27 -11.70 0.05
C SER A 403 -13.18 -11.59 1.09
N SER A 404 -12.37 -10.52 1.03
CA SER A 404 -11.16 -10.39 1.83
C SER A 404 -11.42 -10.48 3.35
N SER A 405 -12.56 -9.97 3.82
CA SER A 405 -12.96 -10.03 5.25
C SER A 405 -13.21 -11.45 5.77
N LEU A 406 -13.46 -12.41 4.88
CA LEU A 406 -13.73 -13.81 5.21
C LEU A 406 -12.51 -14.72 5.03
N LEU A 407 -11.40 -14.18 4.51
CA LEU A 407 -10.12 -14.89 4.46
C LEU A 407 -9.51 -14.99 5.86
N THR A 408 -8.57 -15.92 6.02
CA THR A 408 -7.59 -15.84 7.11
C THR A 408 -6.89 -14.46 7.07
N PRO A 409 -6.55 -13.87 8.23
CA PRO A 409 -5.96 -12.53 8.31
C PRO A 409 -4.71 -12.36 7.43
N GLU A 410 -3.81 -13.34 7.42
CA GLU A 410 -2.60 -13.42 6.60
C GLU A 410 -2.86 -13.33 5.08
N ARG A 411 -3.91 -13.98 4.58
CA ARG A 411 -4.27 -13.96 3.16
C ARG A 411 -4.87 -12.62 2.74
N GLU A 412 -5.69 -12.02 3.59
CA GLU A 412 -6.12 -10.63 3.38
C GLU A 412 -4.91 -9.69 3.35
N MET A 413 -4.03 -9.81 4.34
CA MET A 413 -2.83 -9.00 4.45
C MET A 413 -1.97 -9.12 3.17
N THR A 414 -1.82 -10.31 2.63
CA THR A 414 -1.08 -10.55 1.37
C THR A 414 -1.68 -9.81 0.17
N THR A 415 -3.01 -9.67 0.13
CA THR A 415 -3.71 -8.89 -0.92
C THR A 415 -3.25 -7.42 -0.92
N CYS A 416 -3.11 -6.81 0.25
CA CYS A 416 -2.58 -5.44 0.37
C CYS A 416 -1.05 -5.41 0.17
N GLY A 417 -0.37 -6.41 0.73
CA GLY A 417 1.09 -6.52 0.75
C GLY A 417 1.72 -6.64 -0.63
N ALA A 418 0.99 -7.18 -1.61
CA ALA A 418 1.45 -7.23 -3.00
C ALA A 418 1.82 -5.84 -3.58
N CYS A 419 1.20 -4.77 -3.08
CA CYS A 419 1.49 -3.40 -3.53
C CYS A 419 2.06 -2.50 -2.43
N HIS A 420 1.60 -2.65 -1.18
CA HIS A 420 1.99 -1.81 -0.04
C HIS A 420 3.24 -2.30 0.70
N SER A 421 4.13 -3.00 0.00
CA SER A 421 5.47 -3.38 0.44
C SER A 421 6.50 -3.07 -0.66
N ARG A 422 7.76 -3.48 -0.50
CA ARG A 422 8.82 -3.24 -1.51
C ARG A 422 9.54 -4.52 -1.96
N PRO A 423 8.83 -5.52 -2.50
CA PRO A 423 9.46 -6.72 -2.99
C PRO A 423 10.25 -6.45 -4.28
N GLN A 424 10.96 -7.46 -4.76
CA GLN A 424 11.30 -7.59 -6.18
C GLN A 424 10.64 -8.84 -6.72
N GLY A 425 10.04 -8.76 -7.91
CA GLY A 425 9.46 -9.90 -8.63
C GLY A 425 10.49 -10.97 -9.00
N VAL A 426 10.04 -12.18 -9.33
CA VAL A 426 10.88 -13.14 -10.05
C VAL A 426 10.74 -12.97 -11.57
N GLY A 427 9.57 -12.50 -12.03
CA GLY A 427 9.27 -12.16 -13.42
C GLY A 427 9.68 -10.73 -13.79
N GLY A 428 9.48 -10.39 -15.07
CA GLY A 428 9.69 -9.03 -15.58
C GLY A 428 11.13 -8.51 -15.46
N GLY A 429 12.13 -9.36 -15.20
CA GLY A 429 13.52 -8.93 -14.97
C GLY A 429 13.82 -8.47 -13.53
N GLN A 430 13.11 -9.03 -12.54
CA GLN A 430 13.36 -8.80 -11.10
C GLN A 430 13.17 -7.34 -10.64
N THR A 431 12.05 -6.76 -11.04
CA THR A 431 11.69 -5.36 -10.76
C THR A 431 10.77 -5.20 -9.57
N GLU A 432 10.35 -3.97 -9.24
CA GLU A 432 9.57 -3.68 -8.02
C GLU A 432 8.18 -4.33 -7.99
N SER A 433 7.63 -4.71 -9.14
CA SER A 433 6.35 -5.43 -9.22
C SER A 433 6.56 -6.91 -8.86
N PRO A 434 5.80 -7.50 -7.91
CA PRO A 434 5.97 -8.90 -7.52
C PRO A 434 5.33 -9.86 -8.53
N LEU A 435 5.93 -9.94 -9.71
CA LEU A 435 5.48 -10.82 -10.78
C LEU A 435 6.07 -12.22 -10.61
N ASP A 436 5.27 -13.26 -10.89
CA ASP A 436 5.76 -14.63 -11.05
C ASP A 436 6.57 -14.77 -12.36
N MET A 437 7.15 -15.95 -12.60
CA MET A 437 7.97 -16.21 -13.80
C MET A 437 7.18 -16.05 -15.12
N ASN A 438 5.85 -16.09 -15.05
CA ASN A 438 4.96 -15.91 -16.20
C ASN A 438 4.49 -14.45 -16.36
N GLY A 439 4.97 -13.53 -15.52
CA GLY A 439 4.62 -12.11 -15.57
C GLY A 439 3.27 -11.78 -14.92
N ASN A 440 2.71 -12.66 -14.09
CA ASN A 440 1.42 -12.44 -13.42
C ASN A 440 1.60 -11.89 -12.01
N MET A 441 0.67 -11.02 -11.59
CA MET A 441 0.52 -10.63 -10.19
C MET A 441 -0.07 -11.77 -9.35
N PRO A 442 0.21 -11.80 -8.04
CA PRO A 442 -0.45 -12.72 -7.12
C PRO A 442 -1.96 -12.48 -7.13
N ARG A 443 -2.74 -13.57 -7.19
CA ARG A 443 -4.20 -13.48 -7.08
C ARG A 443 -4.61 -13.19 -5.64
N PRO A 444 -5.71 -12.44 -5.40
CA PRO A 444 -6.23 -12.26 -4.06
C PRO A 444 -6.54 -13.60 -3.41
N GLY A 445 -6.22 -13.71 -2.12
CA GLY A 445 -6.46 -14.92 -1.35
C GLY A 445 -5.38 -15.99 -1.42
N ILE A 446 -4.24 -15.79 -2.09
CA ILE A 446 -3.09 -16.69 -1.93
C ILE A 446 -2.47 -16.58 -0.53
N ARG A 447 -1.77 -17.64 -0.10
CA ARG A 447 -0.99 -17.61 1.15
C ARG A 447 0.21 -16.67 1.02
N ARG A 448 0.68 -16.17 2.15
CA ARG A 448 1.91 -15.39 2.20
C ARG A 448 3.12 -16.24 1.84
N SER A 449 3.24 -17.45 2.39
CA SER A 449 4.30 -18.40 2.02
C SER A 449 4.39 -18.63 0.50
N GLU A 450 3.24 -18.80 -0.15
CA GLU A 450 3.15 -18.93 -1.61
C GLU A 450 3.55 -17.65 -2.35
N PHE A 451 3.07 -16.48 -1.90
CA PHE A 451 3.47 -15.17 -2.42
C PHE A 451 4.99 -15.02 -2.40
N LEU A 452 5.61 -15.26 -1.24
CA LEU A 452 7.05 -15.11 -1.05
C LEU A 452 7.83 -16.06 -1.97
N ALA A 453 7.47 -17.34 -2.01
CA ALA A 453 8.18 -18.34 -2.79
C ALA A 453 8.06 -18.14 -4.31
N ARG A 454 6.86 -17.80 -4.80
CA ARG A 454 6.55 -17.82 -6.24
C ARG A 454 6.67 -16.47 -6.93
N PHE A 455 6.50 -15.38 -6.18
CA PHE A 455 6.39 -14.03 -6.76
C PHE A 455 7.54 -13.12 -6.38
N THR A 456 8.46 -13.53 -5.50
CA THR A 456 9.53 -12.64 -5.03
C THR A 456 10.94 -13.20 -5.20
N SER A 457 11.85 -12.37 -5.72
CA SER A 457 13.30 -12.54 -5.64
C SER A 457 13.89 -11.82 -4.43
N ARG A 458 13.20 -10.78 -3.95
CA ARG A 458 13.40 -10.13 -2.65
C ARG A 458 12.03 -9.94 -2.00
N ILE A 459 11.86 -10.45 -0.78
CA ILE A 459 10.54 -10.55 -0.14
C ILE A 459 9.93 -9.22 0.27
N ASP A 460 10.77 -8.20 0.54
CA ASP A 460 10.34 -6.88 0.99
C ASP A 460 11.48 -5.86 0.84
N ALA A 461 11.37 -4.70 1.49
CA ALA A 461 12.32 -3.60 1.44
C ALA A 461 13.77 -4.02 1.71
N ALA A 462 14.67 -3.54 0.85
CA ALA A 462 16.10 -3.64 1.12
C ALA A 462 16.49 -2.83 2.37
N ALA A 463 17.57 -3.23 3.05
CA ALA A 463 18.06 -2.55 4.25
C ALA A 463 18.31 -1.04 4.05
N SER A 464 18.72 -0.61 2.86
CA SER A 464 18.91 0.81 2.49
C SER A 464 17.61 1.63 2.48
N SER A 465 16.45 0.96 2.43
CA SER A 465 15.11 1.54 2.51
C SER A 465 14.53 1.54 3.93
N LEU A 466 15.34 1.23 4.93
CA LEU A 466 15.00 1.29 6.34
C LEU A 466 15.89 2.29 7.07
N HIS A 467 15.38 2.84 8.16
CA HIS A 467 16.17 3.56 9.16
C HIS A 467 16.95 2.55 10.04
N PRO A 468 17.96 3.00 10.81
CA PRO A 468 18.76 2.09 11.64
C PRO A 468 17.95 1.25 12.63
N ASN A 469 16.84 1.77 13.15
CA ASN A 469 15.96 1.00 14.05
C ASN A 469 14.98 0.06 13.32
N GLY A 470 15.07 -0.01 11.99
CA GLY A 470 14.21 -0.83 11.13
C GLY A 470 12.91 -0.16 10.69
N ASP A 471 12.64 1.10 11.06
CA ASP A 471 11.46 1.83 10.58
C ASP A 471 11.56 2.10 9.08
N SER A 472 10.40 2.16 8.43
CA SER A 472 10.32 2.48 7.00
C SER A 472 10.83 3.89 6.70
N ARG A 473 11.64 4.01 5.64
CA ARG A 473 12.27 5.27 5.19
C ARG A 473 11.70 5.78 3.88
N GLN A 474 11.06 4.93 3.11
CA GLN A 474 10.58 5.19 1.75
C GLN A 474 9.07 4.96 1.62
N HIS A 475 8.48 5.46 0.52
CA HIS A 475 7.06 5.25 0.25
C HIS A 475 6.67 3.76 0.14
N HIS A 476 5.36 3.50 0.34
CA HIS A 476 4.65 2.20 0.23
C HIS A 476 5.24 1.02 1.03
N GLN A 477 5.61 1.26 2.29
CA GLN A 477 6.11 0.23 3.22
C GLN A 477 5.15 -0.05 4.39
N GLN A 478 3.86 0.25 4.25
CA GLN A 478 2.90 0.06 5.35
C GLN A 478 2.76 -1.42 5.72
N TYR A 479 2.77 -2.32 4.74
CA TYR A 479 2.77 -3.76 4.98
C TYR A 479 4.08 -4.22 5.64
N THR A 480 5.21 -3.76 5.12
CA THR A 480 6.56 -4.01 5.68
C THR A 480 6.59 -3.71 7.17
N ASP A 481 5.98 -2.60 7.58
CA ASP A 481 5.87 -2.20 8.97
C ASP A 481 4.86 -3.03 9.77
N PHE A 482 3.66 -3.21 9.23
CA PHE A 482 2.52 -3.79 9.94
C PHE A 482 2.74 -5.25 10.34
N ILE A 483 3.28 -6.09 9.45
CA ILE A 483 3.52 -7.52 9.77
C ILE A 483 4.51 -7.68 10.92
N ARG A 484 5.40 -6.71 11.12
CA ARG A 484 6.38 -6.72 12.20
C ARG A 484 5.80 -6.17 13.52
N SER A 485 4.57 -5.65 13.53
CA SER A 485 3.90 -5.10 14.71
C SER A 485 3.28 -6.19 15.60
N GLY A 486 2.97 -5.85 16.85
CA GLY A 486 2.24 -6.74 17.76
C GLY A 486 0.77 -6.95 17.39
N MET A 487 0.24 -6.23 16.38
CA MET A 487 -1.15 -6.36 15.93
C MET A 487 -1.34 -7.53 14.94
N TYR A 488 -0.30 -7.87 14.17
CA TYR A 488 -0.38 -8.91 13.14
C TYR A 488 -0.49 -10.33 13.72
N ARG A 489 0.22 -10.63 14.80
CA ARG A 489 0.22 -11.94 15.48
C ARG A 489 -0.28 -11.83 16.93
N ASN A 490 -1.41 -11.17 17.14
CA ASN A 490 -1.96 -10.87 18.46
C ASN A 490 -2.88 -12.01 18.96
N GLY A 491 -2.71 -12.46 20.20
CA GLY A 491 -3.51 -13.56 20.76
C GLY A 491 -4.99 -13.23 21.02
N SER A 492 -5.37 -11.96 21.09
CA SER A 492 -6.77 -11.55 21.30
C SER A 492 -7.47 -11.20 19.99
N GLN A 493 -6.82 -10.41 19.13
CA GLN A 493 -7.41 -9.92 17.88
C GLN A 493 -6.37 -9.82 16.77
N LEU A 494 -6.48 -10.66 15.75
CA LEU A 494 -5.66 -10.61 14.55
C LEU A 494 -6.12 -9.47 13.66
N MET A 495 -5.40 -8.34 13.72
CA MET A 495 -5.72 -7.16 12.94
C MET A 495 -5.13 -7.25 11.54
N THR A 496 -5.80 -6.58 10.61
CA THR A 496 -5.38 -6.43 9.22
C THR A 496 -5.51 -4.98 8.77
N CYS A 497 -5.07 -4.67 7.55
CA CYS A 497 -5.29 -3.36 6.94
C CYS A 497 -6.75 -2.91 7.03
N SER A 498 -7.70 -3.82 6.73
CA SER A 498 -9.13 -3.47 6.73
C SER A 498 -9.76 -3.34 8.12
N SER A 499 -9.00 -3.66 9.18
CA SER A 499 -9.42 -3.39 10.57
C SER A 499 -9.45 -1.88 10.85
N CYS A 500 -8.56 -1.11 10.21
CA CYS A 500 -8.49 0.35 10.35
C CYS A 500 -8.97 1.09 9.10
N HIS A 501 -8.77 0.50 7.92
CA HIS A 501 -9.14 1.09 6.64
C HIS A 501 -10.40 0.46 6.05
N ASP A 502 -11.24 1.27 5.43
CA ASP A 502 -12.29 0.79 4.55
C ASP A 502 -11.74 0.80 3.10
N PRO A 503 -11.48 -0.36 2.46
CA PRO A 503 -10.90 -0.41 1.12
C PRO A 503 -11.77 0.26 0.06
N HIS A 504 -13.03 0.55 0.38
CA HIS A 504 -13.96 1.24 -0.49
C HIS A 504 -14.04 2.74 -0.21
N GLY A 505 -13.27 3.25 0.75
CA GLY A 505 -13.21 4.66 1.09
C GLY A 505 -14.06 5.06 2.28
N SER A 506 -13.85 6.29 2.73
CA SER A 506 -14.53 6.91 3.87
C SER A 506 -14.91 8.33 3.51
N THR A 507 -16.13 8.75 3.86
CA THR A 507 -16.62 10.10 3.62
C THR A 507 -16.27 11.06 4.75
N GLN A 508 -15.98 10.53 5.94
CA GLN A 508 -15.77 11.31 7.17
C GLN A 508 -14.30 11.44 7.51
N ASN A 509 -13.49 10.42 7.20
CA ASN A 509 -12.08 10.37 7.60
C ASN A 509 -11.17 10.26 6.36
N PRO A 510 -10.09 11.05 6.29
CA PRO A 510 -9.12 10.95 5.20
C PRO A 510 -8.39 9.59 5.24
N ASN A 511 -7.66 9.28 4.16
CA ASN A 511 -6.86 8.06 4.04
C ASN A 511 -7.67 6.77 4.24
N MET A 512 -8.97 6.82 3.90
CA MET A 512 -9.87 5.67 3.94
C MET A 512 -10.03 5.08 5.35
N LEU A 513 -9.83 5.87 6.40
CA LEU A 513 -9.94 5.37 7.77
C LEU A 513 -11.41 5.13 8.15
N ARG A 514 -11.66 4.04 8.88
CA ARG A 514 -12.96 3.76 9.48
C ARG A 514 -13.27 4.75 10.60
N GLU A 515 -12.25 5.05 11.40
CA GLU A 515 -12.33 5.89 12.59
C GLU A 515 -11.28 7.00 12.55
N SER A 516 -11.54 8.10 13.24
CA SER A 516 -10.60 9.23 13.24
C SER A 516 -9.33 8.90 14.01
N ALA A 517 -8.18 9.20 13.40
CA ALA A 517 -6.87 9.15 14.03
C ALA A 517 -6.55 10.44 14.82
N THR A 518 -7.23 11.55 14.54
CA THR A 518 -6.92 12.86 15.14
C THR A 518 -7.58 13.07 16.50
N ASN A 519 -8.58 12.25 16.85
CA ASN A 519 -9.23 12.22 18.16
C ASN A 519 -9.00 10.91 18.92
N ASN A 520 -8.01 10.10 18.48
CA ASN A 520 -7.65 8.79 19.03
C ASN A 520 -8.71 7.68 18.92
N ALA A 521 -9.88 7.92 18.29
CA ALA A 521 -10.95 6.92 18.17
C ALA A 521 -10.46 5.62 17.50
N ALA A 522 -9.62 5.74 16.46
CA ALA A 522 -9.01 4.59 15.78
C ALA A 522 -8.18 3.68 16.69
N CYS A 523 -7.70 4.17 17.83
CA CYS A 523 -6.85 3.42 18.76
C CYS A 523 -7.64 2.94 19.99
N VAL A 524 -8.46 3.81 20.58
CA VAL A 524 -9.12 3.54 21.88
C VAL A 524 -10.31 2.58 21.79
N ASN A 525 -10.73 2.22 20.57
CA ASN A 525 -11.73 1.16 20.35
C ASN A 525 -11.25 -0.19 20.88
N CYS A 526 -9.96 -0.50 20.73
CA CYS A 526 -9.34 -1.70 21.29
C CYS A 526 -8.54 -1.37 22.56
N HIS A 527 -7.84 -0.23 22.58
CA HIS A 527 -7.13 0.27 23.76
C HIS A 527 -8.10 1.02 24.68
N SER A 528 -9.06 0.30 25.26
CA SER A 528 -10.23 0.90 25.89
C SER A 528 -10.13 1.11 27.40
N THR A 529 -9.00 0.78 28.02
CA THR A 529 -8.81 0.99 29.46
C THR A 529 -8.77 2.50 29.79
N ALA A 530 -9.04 2.85 31.05
CA ALA A 530 -9.06 4.24 31.49
C ALA A 530 -7.73 4.96 31.22
N GLU A 531 -6.61 4.24 31.30
CA GLU A 531 -5.27 4.76 30.98
C GLU A 531 -5.20 5.29 29.54
N TYR A 532 -5.70 4.54 28.56
CA TYR A 532 -5.56 4.90 27.14
C TYR A 532 -6.63 5.88 26.66
N ARG A 533 -7.83 5.85 27.26
CA ARG A 533 -8.89 6.84 26.95
C ARG A 533 -8.51 8.25 27.42
N ASN A 534 -7.78 8.34 28.53
CA ASN A 534 -7.23 9.59 29.05
C ASN A 534 -5.75 9.69 28.68
N VAL A 535 -5.46 10.22 27.49
CA VAL A 535 -4.11 10.21 26.92
C VAL A 535 -3.06 10.94 27.77
N LEU A 536 -3.45 11.98 28.52
CA LEU A 536 -2.50 12.77 29.31
C LEU A 536 -1.83 11.96 30.44
N PRO A 537 -2.59 11.28 31.33
CA PRO A 537 -2.01 10.33 32.29
C PRO A 537 -1.12 9.27 31.65
N HIS A 538 -1.52 8.70 30.51
CA HIS A 538 -0.70 7.74 29.77
C HIS A 538 0.63 8.37 29.35
N VAL A 539 0.61 9.52 28.68
CA VAL A 539 1.81 10.24 28.23
C VAL A 539 2.73 10.52 29.41
N MET A 540 2.21 11.15 30.47
CA MET A 540 3.00 11.51 31.67
C MET A 540 3.66 10.29 32.31
N THR A 541 2.96 9.15 32.35
CA THR A 541 3.51 7.88 32.87
C THR A 541 4.63 7.35 31.98
N ARG A 542 4.45 7.36 30.65
CA ARG A 542 5.41 6.76 29.70
C ARG A 542 6.66 7.61 29.46
N VAL A 543 6.55 8.93 29.61
CA VAL A 543 7.66 9.88 29.41
C VAL A 543 8.28 10.36 30.73
N ALA A 544 7.71 9.97 31.88
CA ALA A 544 8.17 10.33 33.22
C ALA A 544 8.32 11.85 33.46
N PHE A 545 7.47 12.66 32.82
CA PHE A 545 7.49 14.13 32.93
C PHE A 545 6.08 14.73 32.74
N ALA A 546 5.82 15.86 33.39
CA ALA A 546 4.55 16.57 33.23
C ALA A 546 4.39 17.14 31.80
N HIS A 547 3.22 16.89 31.21
CA HIS A 547 2.84 17.36 29.87
C HIS A 547 1.51 18.16 29.93
N THR A 548 1.20 18.73 31.09
CA THR A 548 -0.06 19.44 31.36
C THR A 548 -0.25 20.70 30.50
N ASP A 549 0.86 21.30 30.08
CA ASP A 549 0.85 22.54 29.28
C ASP A 549 0.85 22.27 27.76
N VAL A 550 0.88 20.99 27.34
CA VAL A 550 0.83 20.61 25.93
C VAL A 550 -0.64 20.40 25.51
N PRO A 551 -1.11 21.05 24.43
CA PRO A 551 -2.46 20.83 23.93
C PRO A 551 -2.71 19.34 23.60
N LEU A 552 -3.84 18.79 24.02
CA LEU A 552 -4.19 17.39 23.74
C LEU A 552 -4.22 17.06 22.24
N THR A 553 -4.47 18.05 21.39
CA THR A 553 -4.40 17.92 19.92
C THR A 553 -2.99 17.57 19.41
N GLN A 554 -1.95 17.80 20.22
CA GLN A 554 -0.58 17.39 19.94
C GLN A 554 -0.22 16.04 20.60
N LEU A 555 -1.04 15.56 21.54
CA LEU A 555 -0.87 14.29 22.25
C LEU A 555 -1.82 13.21 21.68
N THR A 556 -1.90 13.10 20.36
CA THR A 556 -2.64 12.00 19.72
C THR A 556 -1.81 10.73 19.68
N CYS A 557 -2.44 9.56 19.75
CA CYS A 557 -1.75 8.26 19.69
C CYS A 557 -0.85 8.19 18.45
N VAL A 558 -1.38 8.62 17.29
CA VAL A 558 -0.65 8.59 16.01
C VAL A 558 0.50 9.59 15.93
N ALA A 559 0.51 10.67 16.72
CA ALA A 559 1.64 11.60 16.76
C ALA A 559 2.91 10.94 17.32
N CYS A 560 2.77 10.02 18.27
CA CYS A 560 3.90 9.32 18.88
C CYS A 560 4.14 7.91 18.33
N HIS A 561 3.07 7.17 18.04
CA HIS A 561 3.15 5.76 17.63
C HIS A 561 3.20 5.57 16.10
N MET A 562 2.85 6.59 15.31
CA MET A 562 2.85 6.51 13.85
C MET A 562 3.63 7.69 13.25
N VAL A 563 4.85 7.89 13.75
CA VAL A 563 5.76 8.94 13.28
C VAL A 563 5.93 8.86 11.77
N ARG A 564 5.95 10.01 11.10
CA ARG A 564 6.12 10.08 9.65
C ARG A 564 7.58 9.84 9.25
N THR A 565 8.02 8.59 9.35
CA THR A 565 9.40 8.17 9.11
C THR A 565 9.74 8.06 7.63
N ALA A 566 8.73 7.81 6.78
CA ALA A 566 8.87 7.61 5.35
C ALA A 566 8.52 8.87 4.55
N THR A 567 9.29 9.15 3.49
CA THR A 567 9.04 10.28 2.58
C THR A 567 8.62 9.79 1.20
N SER A 568 7.51 10.33 0.69
CA SER A 568 7.03 10.14 -0.68
C SER A 568 7.25 11.40 -1.51
N GLY A 569 6.71 12.52 -1.05
CA GLY A 569 6.75 13.85 -1.65
C GLY A 569 7.77 14.73 -0.95
N ALA A 570 7.28 15.73 -0.20
CA ALA A 570 8.12 16.72 0.48
C ALA A 570 8.34 16.37 1.95
N ARG A 571 9.55 16.62 2.45
CA ARG A 571 9.85 16.60 3.89
C ARG A 571 9.38 17.87 4.58
N THR A 572 9.10 17.77 5.87
CA THR A 572 8.76 18.91 6.72
C THR A 572 9.77 19.03 7.86
N PRO A 573 10.36 20.20 8.11
CA PRO A 573 11.16 20.47 9.31
C PRO A 573 10.37 20.24 10.60
N GLN A 574 10.92 19.45 11.53
CA GLN A 574 10.21 19.02 12.73
C GLN A 574 11.02 19.08 14.03
N LEU A 575 12.34 19.23 14.05
CA LEU A 575 13.03 19.52 15.31
C LEU A 575 14.20 20.42 14.99
N VAL A 576 14.34 21.51 15.73
CA VAL A 576 15.45 22.45 15.57
C VAL A 576 16.28 22.35 16.84
N ASP A 577 17.48 21.80 16.70
CA ASP A 577 18.48 21.83 17.76
C ASP A 577 19.21 23.16 17.72
N ILE A 578 19.07 23.98 18.76
CA ILE A 578 19.64 25.33 18.84
C ILE A 578 20.64 25.51 19.98
N VAL A 579 20.87 24.53 20.86
CA VAL A 579 21.71 24.73 22.06
C VAL A 579 22.36 23.41 22.54
N PRO A 580 23.68 23.37 22.82
CA PRO A 580 24.75 24.31 22.51
C PRO A 580 25.64 23.66 21.43
N SER A 581 25.16 23.65 20.20
CA SER A 581 25.96 23.33 19.01
C SER A 581 26.19 24.63 18.22
N PRO A 582 27.39 24.88 17.67
CA PRO A 582 27.62 25.98 16.74
C PRO A 582 26.83 25.82 15.41
N SER A 583 26.23 24.65 15.16
CA SER A 583 25.35 24.39 14.01
C SER A 583 23.92 24.04 14.43
N THR A 584 22.95 24.73 13.83
CA THR A 584 21.52 24.40 13.96
C THR A 584 21.19 23.14 13.17
N ASN A 585 21.01 22.01 13.85
CA ASN A 585 20.57 20.77 13.19
C ASN A 585 19.04 20.75 13.11
N THR A 586 18.51 20.80 11.88
CA THR A 586 17.07 20.65 11.64
C THR A 586 16.76 19.23 11.22
N TYR A 587 16.00 18.50 12.02
CA TYR A 587 15.47 17.18 11.68
C TYR A 587 14.15 17.30 10.93
N PHE A 588 13.85 16.29 10.12
CA PHE A 588 12.70 16.30 9.23
C PHE A 588 11.79 15.12 9.49
N HIS A 589 10.49 15.29 9.28
CA HIS A 589 9.59 14.18 9.02
C HIS A 589 9.33 14.08 7.52
N GLY A 590 9.02 12.86 7.08
CA GLY A 590 8.38 12.66 5.79
C GLY A 590 6.88 12.97 5.86
N ASP A 591 6.14 12.36 4.96
CA ASP A 591 4.70 12.55 4.77
C ASP A 591 3.90 11.25 4.96
N ILE A 592 4.57 10.10 5.07
CA ILE A 592 3.93 8.81 5.32
C ILE A 592 4.18 8.38 6.76
N ALA A 593 3.08 8.16 7.48
CA ALA A 593 3.07 7.62 8.84
C ALA A 593 3.57 6.16 8.86
N GLY A 594 4.49 5.85 9.75
CA GLY A 594 4.96 4.48 9.98
C GLY A 594 3.85 3.61 10.56
N HIS A 595 3.84 2.33 10.20
CA HIS A 595 2.83 1.35 10.66
C HIS A 595 3.44 0.30 11.60
N ARG A 596 4.57 0.64 12.23
CA ARG A 596 5.24 -0.20 13.26
C ARG A 596 4.58 -0.07 14.62
N PHE A 597 3.86 1.04 14.85
CA PHE A 597 3.22 1.39 16.13
C PHE A 597 4.20 1.54 17.31
N ASN A 598 5.50 1.61 17.02
CA ASN A 598 6.55 1.90 17.99
C ASN A 598 6.67 3.42 18.21
N VAL A 599 7.44 3.80 19.23
CA VAL A 599 7.77 5.22 19.49
C VAL A 599 9.26 5.41 19.24
N PRO A 600 9.67 5.92 18.06
CA PRO A 600 11.06 6.29 17.82
C PRO A 600 11.38 7.47 18.72
N ARG A 601 12.19 7.21 19.76
CA ARG A 601 12.50 8.19 20.79
C ARG A 601 13.54 9.18 20.31
N ARG A 602 13.62 10.31 21.01
CA ARG A 602 14.57 11.41 20.75
C ARG A 602 16.02 10.98 20.53
N ALA A 603 16.50 9.94 21.22
CA ALA A 603 17.87 9.43 21.04
C ALA A 603 18.20 9.02 19.59
N LEU A 604 17.18 8.76 18.76
CA LEU A 604 17.30 8.41 17.35
C LEU A 604 17.25 9.63 16.41
N ALA A 605 17.02 10.85 16.91
CA ALA A 605 16.82 12.02 16.07
C ALA A 605 17.99 12.26 15.11
N GLY A 606 19.22 11.99 15.57
CA GLY A 606 20.45 12.06 14.77
C GLY A 606 20.42 11.26 13.46
N THR A 607 19.63 10.20 13.39
CA THR A 607 19.66 9.24 12.28
C THR A 607 18.32 9.04 11.58
N GLN A 608 17.20 9.47 12.19
CA GLN A 608 15.86 9.25 11.65
C GLN A 608 14.78 10.19 12.27
N PRO A 609 13.58 10.27 11.66
CA PRO A 609 12.44 10.98 12.26
C PRO A 609 12.00 10.35 13.59
N THR A 610 11.54 11.17 14.54
CA THR A 610 11.16 10.73 15.89
C THR A 610 9.82 11.30 16.34
N ALA A 611 9.27 10.81 17.45
CA ALA A 611 8.02 11.33 18.02
C ALA A 611 8.16 12.76 18.56
N THR A 612 9.39 13.25 18.77
CA THR A 612 9.65 14.60 19.27
C THR A 612 9.60 15.60 18.12
N THR A 613 8.54 16.42 18.08
CA THR A 613 8.30 17.44 17.04
C THR A 613 8.77 18.84 17.45
N ARG A 614 8.51 19.84 16.59
CA ARG A 614 9.04 21.19 16.75
C ARG A 614 8.31 21.90 17.87
N ALA A 615 7.03 21.58 18.04
CA ALA A 615 6.25 22.03 19.17
C ALA A 615 6.83 21.55 20.50
N CYS A 616 7.44 20.36 20.51
CA CYS A 616 8.12 19.80 21.68
C CYS A 616 9.48 20.49 21.93
N ALA A 617 10.14 20.98 20.88
CA ALA A 617 11.50 21.54 20.95
C ALA A 617 11.62 22.70 21.95
N THR A 618 10.59 23.54 22.08
CA THR A 618 10.59 24.69 23.01
C THR A 618 10.83 24.26 24.46
N CYS A 619 10.11 23.25 24.94
CA CYS A 619 10.23 22.74 26.31
C CYS A 619 11.38 21.74 26.51
N HIS A 620 11.85 21.11 25.43
CA HIS A 620 12.94 20.12 25.48
C HIS A 620 14.31 20.67 25.05
N SER A 621 14.41 21.94 24.69
CA SER A 621 15.66 22.63 24.28
C SER A 621 16.73 22.70 25.38
N ILE A 622 16.34 22.64 26.66
CA ILE A 622 17.23 22.79 27.83
C ILE A 622 17.82 21.44 28.29
N PHE A 623 17.21 20.32 27.88
CA PHE A 623 17.60 18.95 28.27
C PHE A 623 18.27 18.18 27.12
N LEU A 624 18.80 18.90 26.13
CA LEU A 624 19.58 18.29 25.07
C LEU A 624 20.96 17.90 25.65
N PRO A 625 21.40 16.62 25.63
CA PRO A 625 22.74 16.32 26.07
C PRO A 625 23.68 16.93 25.04
N VAL A 626 24.32 18.02 25.46
CA VAL A 626 25.69 18.31 25.09
C VAL A 626 26.49 17.11 25.58
N THR A 627 27.11 16.38 24.66
CA THR A 627 28.47 15.90 24.91
C THR A 627 29.18 15.66 23.57
N PRO A 628 30.52 15.81 23.55
CA PRO A 628 31.33 16.16 22.39
C PRO A 628 31.40 15.12 21.27
#